data_AF-A0A4Y2MZT3-F1
#
_entry.id   AF-A0A4Y2MZT3-F1
#
_cell.length_a   1.000
_cell.length_b   1.000
_cell.length_c   1.000
_cell.angle_alpha   90.00
_cell.angle_beta   90.00
_cell.angle_gamma   90.00
#
_symmetry.space_group_name_H-M   'P 1'
#
loop_
_entity.id
_entity.type
_entity.pdbx_description
1 polymer ?
#
loop_
_entity_poly.entity_id
_entity_poly.type
_entity_poly.pdbx_seq_one_letter_code
_entity_poly.pdbx_strand_id
1 'polypeptide(L)'
;MKISFHSTVLWTDSTIVLAWIQKDPSVLKPFVRNRVSAIQNLTEINAWKHVPSKENPADIISRGIDPEKIQDCNLWWFGPSFLQDHSVVSPCVCSDINDNELYQREFKKTPTDPVCLVVQGQEVLPIIRLARRPGLTGTVPVFRQNLGVPTGLLHVPVKIKFDYR
;
A
#
# COMPACT_ATOMS: atom_id res chain seq x y z
N MET A 1 21.06 12.14 17.62
CA MET A 1 20.32 11.02 18.23
C MET A 1 19.85 10.10 17.10
N LYS A 2 20.38 8.87 17.00
CA LYS A 2 19.89 7.85 16.04
C LYS A 2 18.82 7.05 16.77
N ILE A 3 17.58 7.13 16.31
CA ILE A 3 16.49 6.29 16.82
C ILE A 3 16.53 5.00 16.00
N SER A 4 16.80 3.87 16.66
CA SER A 4 16.77 2.53 16.06
C SER A 4 15.44 1.86 16.37
N PHE A 5 14.76 1.35 15.34
CA PHE A 5 13.55 0.55 15.48
C PHE A 5 13.90 -0.92 15.24
N HIS A 6 13.40 -1.81 16.09
CA HIS A 6 13.62 -3.24 15.96
C HIS A 6 12.69 -3.88 14.93
N SER A 7 11.52 -3.27 14.69
CA SER A 7 10.53 -3.74 13.73
C SER A 7 9.60 -2.61 13.32
N THR A 8 8.97 -2.76 12.14
CA THR A 8 8.05 -1.77 11.56
C THR A 8 6.75 -2.45 11.14
N VAL A 9 5.62 -1.81 11.39
CA VAL A 9 4.28 -2.24 10.94
C VAL A 9 3.67 -1.13 10.10
N LEU A 10 3.17 -1.49 8.93
CA LEU A 10 2.61 -0.59 7.93
C LEU A 10 1.10 -0.81 7.85
N TRP A 11 0.31 0.26 7.97
CA TRP A 11 -1.15 0.15 8.03
C TRP A 11 -1.79 0.75 6.78
N THR A 12 -2.65 0.00 6.10
CA THR A 12 -3.46 0.48 4.98
C THR A 12 -4.94 0.24 5.27
N ASP A 13 -5.79 1.16 4.81
CA ASP A 13 -7.24 1.02 4.90
C ASP A 13 -7.88 0.43 3.66
N SER A 14 -7.07 0.07 2.67
CA SER A 14 -7.56 -0.63 1.48
C SER A 14 -7.25 -2.12 1.56
N THR A 15 -8.30 -2.91 1.79
CA THR A 15 -8.24 -4.38 1.79
C THR A 15 -7.82 -4.93 0.41
N ILE A 16 -8.26 -4.30 -0.68
CA ILE A 16 -7.85 -4.66 -2.05
C ILE A 16 -6.34 -4.48 -2.24
N VAL A 17 -5.79 -3.34 -1.79
CA VAL A 17 -4.34 -3.08 -1.89
C VAL A 17 -3.56 -4.05 -1.01
N LEU A 18 -4.03 -4.30 0.21
CA LEU A 18 -3.42 -5.28 1.10
C LEU A 18 -3.41 -6.68 0.47
N ALA A 19 -4.47 -7.06 -0.24
CA ALA A 19 -4.53 -8.33 -0.96
C ALA A 19 -3.56 -8.36 -2.15
N TRP A 20 -3.43 -7.28 -2.93
CA TRP A 20 -2.45 -7.21 -4.02
C TRP A 20 -1.00 -7.26 -3.54
N ILE A 21 -0.67 -6.64 -2.40
CA ILE A 21 0.67 -6.68 -1.81
C ILE A 21 1.12 -8.11 -1.50
N GLN A 22 0.18 -9.01 -1.21
CA GLN A 22 0.45 -10.43 -0.94
C GLN A 22 0.59 -11.29 -2.20
N LYS A 23 0.34 -10.75 -3.40
CA LYS A 23 0.45 -11.49 -4.66
C LYS A 23 1.80 -11.30 -5.33
N ASP A 24 2.15 -12.25 -6.18
CA ASP A 24 3.25 -12.08 -7.13
C ASP A 24 2.90 -10.95 -8.11
N PRO A 25 3.70 -9.88 -8.24
CA PRO A 25 3.39 -8.77 -9.14
C PRO A 25 3.19 -9.19 -10.60
N SER A 26 3.80 -10.30 -11.03
CA SER A 26 3.71 -10.81 -12.39
C SER A 26 2.29 -11.22 -12.79
N VAL A 27 1.40 -11.56 -11.85
CA VAL A 27 0.01 -11.91 -12.17
C VAL A 27 -0.88 -10.67 -12.36
N LEU A 28 -0.41 -9.48 -11.98
CA LEU A 28 -1.16 -8.23 -12.03
C LEU A 28 -0.90 -7.46 -13.33
N LYS A 29 -1.86 -6.62 -13.75
CA LYS A 29 -1.72 -5.69 -14.88
C LYS A 29 -0.60 -4.67 -14.62
N PRO A 30 0.03 -4.11 -15.66
CA PRO A 30 1.25 -3.28 -15.52
C PRO A 30 1.14 -2.13 -14.51
N PHE A 31 0.00 -1.44 -14.45
CA PHE A 31 -0.20 -0.30 -13.55
C PHE A 31 -0.12 -0.69 -12.06
N VAL A 32 -0.81 -1.77 -11.67
CA VAL A 32 -0.80 -2.29 -10.31
C VAL A 32 0.51 -3.02 -10.02
N ARG A 33 0.98 -3.86 -10.96
CA ARG A 33 2.27 -4.59 -10.86
C ARG A 33 3.42 -3.68 -10.46
N ASN A 34 3.61 -2.57 -11.17
CA ASN A 34 4.77 -1.72 -10.95
C ASN A 34 4.77 -1.10 -9.54
N ARG A 35 3.59 -0.77 -9.01
CA ARG A 35 3.44 -0.23 -7.66
C ARG A 35 3.60 -1.30 -6.59
N VAL A 36 3.00 -2.46 -6.78
CA VAL A 36 3.16 -3.59 -5.85
C VAL A 36 4.62 -4.03 -5.79
N SER A 37 5.29 -4.14 -6.94
CA SER A 37 6.73 -4.46 -6.99
C SER A 37 7.59 -3.42 -6.27
N ALA A 38 7.30 -2.12 -6.45
CA ALA A 38 8.00 -1.07 -5.70
C ALA A 38 7.78 -1.20 -4.18
N ILE A 39 6.54 -1.48 -3.73
CA ILE A 39 6.22 -1.69 -2.32
C ILE A 39 6.99 -2.91 -1.77
N GLN A 40 6.95 -4.04 -2.47
CA GLN A 40 7.64 -5.28 -2.06
C GLN A 40 9.17 -5.13 -2.03
N ASN A 41 9.74 -4.26 -2.89
CA ASN A 41 11.18 -3.98 -2.88
C ASN A 41 11.60 -3.04 -1.74
N LEU A 42 10.69 -2.19 -1.25
CA LEU A 42 10.97 -1.18 -0.22
C LEU A 42 10.58 -1.63 1.20
N THR A 43 9.72 -2.64 1.31
CA THR A 43 9.09 -3.03 2.57
C THR A 43 8.90 -4.54 2.66
N GLU A 44 8.88 -5.06 3.88
CA GLU A 44 8.53 -6.46 4.11
C GLU A 44 7.02 -6.68 3.93
N ILE A 45 6.62 -7.68 3.13
CA ILE A 45 5.20 -8.01 2.88
C ILE A 45 4.45 -8.25 4.19
N ASN A 46 5.07 -8.96 5.14
CA ASN A 46 4.46 -9.33 6.42
C ASN A 46 4.27 -8.15 7.40
N ALA A 47 4.94 -7.02 7.14
CA ALA A 47 4.77 -5.80 7.92
C ALA A 47 3.43 -5.11 7.64
N TRP A 48 2.75 -5.42 6.54
CA TRP A 48 1.49 -4.79 6.15
C TRP A 48 0.29 -5.35 6.91
N LYS A 49 -0.52 -4.46 7.46
CA LYS A 49 -1.76 -4.75 8.21
C LYS A 49 -2.89 -3.86 7.74
N HIS A 50 -4.13 -4.31 8.00
CA HIS A 50 -5.32 -3.53 7.72
C HIS A 50 -5.69 -2.65 8.93
N VAL A 51 -6.06 -1.40 8.66
CA VAL A 51 -6.72 -0.51 9.62
C VAL A 51 -8.04 0.00 9.01
N PRO A 52 -9.17 0.03 9.72
CA PRO A 52 -10.40 0.61 9.17
C PRO A 52 -10.18 2.05 8.70
N SER A 53 -10.83 2.48 7.59
CA SER A 53 -10.62 3.84 7.05
C SER A 53 -10.89 4.96 8.07
N LYS A 54 -11.87 4.77 8.97
CA LYS A 54 -12.19 5.73 10.04
C LYS A 54 -11.11 5.82 11.12
N GLU A 55 -10.27 4.82 11.21
CA GLU A 55 -9.18 4.70 12.18
C GLU A 55 -7.80 4.89 11.53
N ASN A 56 -7.73 5.22 10.24
CA ASN A 56 -6.45 5.48 9.56
C ASN A 56 -6.08 6.98 9.68
N PRO A 57 -5.06 7.35 10.47
CA PRO A 57 -4.63 8.75 10.58
C PRO A 57 -4.17 9.35 9.25
N ALA A 58 -3.66 8.51 8.33
CA ALA A 58 -3.26 8.97 6.99
C ALA A 58 -4.46 9.39 6.13
N ASP A 59 -5.68 8.95 6.45
CA ASP A 59 -6.89 9.40 5.75
C ASP A 59 -7.21 10.87 6.07
N ILE A 60 -7.07 11.28 7.33
CA ILE A 60 -7.39 12.63 7.83
C ILE A 60 -6.65 13.70 7.03
N ILE A 61 -5.32 13.58 7.00
CA ILE A 61 -4.44 14.50 6.27
C ILE A 61 -4.59 14.37 4.74
N SER A 62 -4.91 13.20 4.21
CA SER A 62 -5.12 13.01 2.77
C SER A 62 -6.40 13.66 2.24
N ARG A 63 -7.40 13.89 3.11
CA ARG A 63 -8.63 14.61 2.78
C ARG A 63 -8.48 16.13 2.89
N GLY A 64 -7.43 16.60 3.57
CA GLY A 64 -7.31 17.98 4.02
C GLY A 64 -8.09 18.18 5.32
N ILE A 65 -7.38 18.55 6.38
CA ILE A 65 -7.93 18.99 7.65
C ILE A 65 -7.48 20.42 7.91
N ASP A 66 -8.36 21.24 8.49
CA ASP A 66 -8.00 22.59 8.92
C ASP A 66 -6.84 22.51 9.95
N PRO A 67 -5.77 23.30 9.79
CA PRO A 67 -4.62 23.27 10.71
C PRO A 67 -4.97 23.53 12.17
N GLU A 68 -6.05 24.26 12.45
CA GLU A 68 -6.53 24.48 13.82
C GLU A 68 -7.16 23.21 14.40
N LYS A 69 -7.94 22.48 13.59
CA LYS A 69 -8.60 21.23 14.01
C LYS A 69 -7.64 20.07 14.17
N ILE A 70 -6.45 20.12 13.55
CA ILE A 70 -5.46 19.05 13.71
C ILE A 70 -4.92 18.99 15.14
N GLN A 71 -4.91 20.12 15.86
CA GLN A 71 -4.40 20.20 17.24
C GLN A 71 -5.23 19.32 18.18
N ASP A 72 -6.55 19.29 17.97
CA ASP A 72 -7.49 18.51 18.76
C ASP A 72 -7.75 17.10 18.20
N CYS A 73 -7.03 16.70 17.15
CA CYS A 73 -7.26 15.43 16.48
C CYS A 73 -6.53 14.28 17.19
N ASN A 74 -7.23 13.64 18.14
CA ASN A 74 -6.66 12.52 18.90
C ASN A 74 -6.21 11.36 18.02
N LEU A 75 -6.98 11.02 16.99
CA LEU A 75 -6.61 9.94 16.06
C LEU A 75 -5.31 10.26 15.32
N TRP A 76 -5.07 11.53 14.99
CA TRP A 76 -3.77 11.96 14.50
C TRP A 76 -2.75 11.78 15.62
N TRP A 77 -2.78 12.52 16.71
CA TRP A 77 -1.66 12.55 17.66
C TRP A 77 -1.35 11.21 18.37
N PHE A 78 -2.37 10.41 18.66
CA PHE A 78 -2.25 9.20 19.48
C PHE A 78 -2.51 7.91 18.71
N GLY A 79 -2.92 8.01 17.44
CA GLY A 79 -3.29 6.85 16.64
C GLY A 79 -4.58 6.17 17.11
N PRO A 80 -4.90 5.00 16.51
CA PRO A 80 -6.05 4.19 16.90
C PRO A 80 -5.93 3.67 18.32
N SER A 81 -7.05 3.59 19.05
CA SER A 81 -7.09 3.05 20.41
C SER A 81 -6.61 1.60 20.49
N PHE A 82 -6.88 0.77 19.48
CA PHE A 82 -6.44 -0.63 19.45
C PHE A 82 -4.92 -0.81 19.37
N LEU A 83 -4.16 0.23 19.00
CA LEU A 83 -2.69 0.21 19.07
C LEU A 83 -2.16 0.59 20.45
N GLN A 84 -3.00 1.21 21.28
CA GLN A 84 -2.67 1.61 22.64
C GLN A 84 -2.94 0.44 23.60
N ASP A 85 -3.95 -0.38 23.32
CA ASP A 85 -4.19 -1.62 24.04
C ASP A 85 -3.21 -2.71 23.60
N HIS A 86 -2.43 -3.24 24.55
CA HIS A 86 -1.46 -4.31 24.32
C HIS A 86 -2.09 -5.64 23.87
N SER A 87 -3.42 -5.76 23.84
CA SER A 87 -4.16 -6.87 23.25
C SER A 87 -4.37 -6.63 21.75
N VAL A 88 -3.32 -6.81 20.96
CA VAL A 88 -3.36 -6.64 19.50
C VAL A 88 -4.28 -7.70 18.88
N VAL A 89 -5.55 -7.37 18.70
CA VAL A 89 -6.40 -8.03 17.71
C VAL A 89 -6.55 -7.03 16.57
N SER A 90 -5.75 -7.21 15.52
CA SER A 90 -5.99 -6.49 14.27
C SER A 90 -7.46 -6.74 13.86
N PRO A 91 -8.22 -5.72 13.44
CA PRO A 91 -9.58 -5.93 12.97
C PRO A 91 -9.58 -7.02 11.91
N CYS A 92 -10.27 -8.12 12.20
CA CYS A 92 -10.34 -9.27 11.32
C CYS A 92 -10.95 -8.85 9.99
N VAL A 93 -10.21 -9.06 8.90
CA VAL A 93 -10.77 -8.91 7.55
C VAL A 93 -11.32 -10.29 7.17
N CYS A 94 -12.60 -10.52 7.44
CA CYS A 94 -13.37 -11.57 6.79
C CYS A 94 -14.46 -10.93 5.93
N SER A 95 -14.08 -10.60 4.71
CA SER A 95 -14.99 -10.62 3.57
C SER A 95 -14.17 -11.18 2.42
N ASP A 96 -14.71 -12.16 1.69
CA ASP A 96 -14.00 -12.85 0.62
C ASP A 96 -13.64 -11.86 -0.49
N ILE A 97 -12.47 -11.22 -0.38
CA ILE A 97 -11.93 -10.27 -1.37
C ILE A 97 -11.86 -10.92 -2.77
N ASN A 98 -11.84 -12.25 -2.83
CA ASN A 98 -11.89 -13.00 -4.07
C ASN A 98 -13.14 -12.69 -4.91
N ASP A 99 -14.27 -12.32 -4.34
CA ASP A 99 -15.46 -11.96 -5.13
C ASP A 99 -15.51 -10.47 -5.49
N ASN A 100 -14.52 -9.68 -5.06
CA ASN A 100 -14.47 -8.26 -5.34
C ASN A 100 -14.05 -7.99 -6.80
N GLU A 101 -14.94 -7.41 -7.59
CA GLU A 101 -14.70 -7.10 -9.01
C GLU A 101 -13.48 -6.18 -9.23
N LEU A 102 -13.30 -5.17 -8.37
CA LEU A 102 -12.16 -4.25 -8.45
C LEU A 102 -10.83 -4.93 -8.16
N TYR A 103 -10.82 -5.94 -7.30
CA TYR A 103 -9.64 -6.77 -7.06
C TYR A 103 -9.35 -7.67 -8.26
N GLN A 104 -10.38 -8.37 -8.76
CA GLN A 104 -10.23 -9.37 -9.83
C GLN A 104 -9.87 -8.75 -11.19
N ARG A 105 -10.38 -7.55 -11.49
CA ARG A 105 -10.14 -6.91 -12.79
C ARG A 105 -8.66 -6.61 -13.06
N GLU A 106 -7.83 -6.52 -12.02
CA GLU A 106 -6.41 -6.17 -12.15
C GLU A 106 -5.49 -7.37 -12.38
N PHE A 107 -6.03 -8.59 -12.37
CA PHE A 107 -5.28 -9.76 -12.79
C PHE A 107 -5.11 -9.76 -14.32
N LYS A 108 -3.96 -10.24 -14.78
CA LYS A 108 -3.78 -10.62 -16.17
C LYS A 108 -4.79 -11.72 -16.48
N LYS A 109 -5.60 -11.54 -17.52
CA LYS A 109 -6.29 -12.66 -18.13
C LYS A 109 -5.20 -13.56 -18.71
N THR A 110 -5.17 -14.84 -18.31
CA THR A 110 -4.39 -15.82 -19.07
C THR A 110 -4.90 -15.81 -20.50
N PRO A 111 -4.03 -15.92 -21.52
CA PRO A 111 -4.51 -16.35 -22.81
C PRO A 111 -4.95 -17.80 -22.64
N THR A 112 -6.22 -18.02 -22.30
CA THR A 112 -6.90 -19.22 -22.76
C THR A 112 -6.98 -19.04 -24.27
N ASP A 113 -6.02 -19.58 -25.02
CA ASP A 113 -6.23 -19.98 -26.41
C ASP A 113 -5.01 -20.73 -26.96
N PRO A 114 -5.18 -21.93 -27.55
CA PRO A 114 -4.14 -22.57 -28.32
C PRO A 114 -4.16 -22.01 -29.75
N VAL A 115 -3.83 -20.74 -29.97
CA VAL A 115 -3.60 -20.25 -31.33
C VAL A 115 -2.46 -19.22 -31.38
N CYS A 116 -1.51 -19.55 -32.25
CA CYS A 116 -0.43 -18.71 -32.82
C CYS A 116 0.92 -18.69 -32.09
N LEU A 117 1.68 -19.75 -32.37
CA LEU A 117 3.12 -19.70 -32.64
C LEU A 117 3.46 -18.64 -33.70
N VAL A 118 4.73 -18.18 -33.65
CA VAL A 118 5.48 -17.35 -34.62
C VAL A 118 5.22 -15.84 -34.42
N VAL A 119 6.19 -15.06 -33.94
CA VAL A 119 7.38 -14.62 -34.70
C VAL A 119 8.68 -14.72 -33.91
N GLN A 120 9.67 -15.31 -34.58
CA GLN A 120 11.06 -15.49 -34.17
C GLN A 120 11.82 -14.15 -34.08
N GLY A 121 12.74 -14.09 -33.10
CA GLY A 121 14.03 -13.42 -33.24
C GLY A 121 14.06 -11.91 -33.44
N GLN A 122 14.14 -11.16 -32.34
CA GLN A 122 14.97 -9.94 -32.33
C GLN A 122 15.46 -9.65 -30.91
N GLU A 123 16.77 -9.79 -30.73
CA GLU A 123 17.53 -9.29 -29.59
C GLU A 123 17.46 -7.76 -29.55
N VAL A 124 17.02 -7.18 -28.44
CA VAL A 124 17.35 -5.78 -28.09
C VAL A 124 17.58 -5.71 -26.57
N LEU A 125 18.85 -5.74 -26.16
CA LEU A 125 19.29 -5.31 -24.82
C LEU A 125 19.48 -3.77 -24.79
N PRO A 126 19.81 -3.19 -23.63
CA PRO A 126 18.93 -2.41 -22.76
C PRO A 126 19.05 -0.90 -23.02
N ILE A 127 17.93 -0.18 -23.10
CA ILE A 127 17.96 1.29 -23.03
C ILE A 127 17.26 1.74 -21.76
N ILE A 128 18.08 1.97 -20.74
CA ILE A 128 17.82 2.97 -19.71
C ILE A 128 17.68 4.31 -20.45
N ARG A 129 16.45 4.80 -20.58
CA ARG A 129 16.20 6.22 -20.83
C ARG A 129 15.12 6.66 -19.86
N LEU A 130 15.59 7.23 -18.75
CA LEU A 130 14.87 8.20 -17.93
C LEU A 130 14.42 9.36 -18.82
N ALA A 131 13.34 9.17 -19.57
CA ALA A 131 12.64 10.25 -20.24
C ALA A 131 11.50 10.69 -19.33
N ARG A 132 11.75 11.81 -18.64
CA ARG A 132 10.76 12.67 -17.99
C ARG A 132 9.43 12.64 -18.75
N ARG A 133 8.42 11.95 -18.20
CA ARG A 133 7.02 12.17 -18.57
C ARG A 133 6.44 13.17 -17.57
N PRO A 134 6.09 14.40 -18.00
CA PRO A 134 5.34 15.30 -17.15
C PRO A 134 3.92 14.73 -17.02
N GLY A 135 3.54 14.29 -15.82
CA GLY A 135 2.17 13.80 -15.56
C GLY A 135 2.01 12.71 -14.50
N LEU A 136 3.08 12.07 -14.03
CA LEU A 136 3.03 11.11 -12.92
C LEU A 136 3.18 11.81 -11.56
N THR A 137 2.28 12.74 -11.26
CA THR A 137 2.10 13.25 -9.89
C THR A 137 1.17 12.29 -9.14
N GLY A 138 1.69 11.09 -8.86
CA GLY A 138 1.12 10.19 -7.88
C GLY A 138 2.11 10.10 -6.73
N THR A 139 2.28 11.20 -5.98
CA THR A 139 2.92 11.11 -4.67
C THR A 139 2.07 10.13 -3.87
N VAL A 140 2.61 8.99 -3.46
CA VAL A 140 2.07 8.24 -2.33
C VAL A 140 2.51 9.07 -1.13
N PRO A 141 1.62 9.83 -0.48
CA PRO A 141 2.05 10.59 0.67
C PRO A 141 2.21 9.59 1.81
N VAL A 142 3.46 9.23 2.09
CA VAL A 142 3.83 8.44 3.26
C VAL A 142 3.90 9.41 4.42
N PHE A 143 2.87 9.40 5.25
CA PHE A 143 2.85 10.23 6.44
C PHE A 143 3.47 9.45 7.59
N ARG A 144 4.70 9.85 7.93
CA ARG A 144 5.41 9.26 9.05
C ARG A 144 4.82 9.82 10.34
N GLN A 145 4.15 8.96 11.08
CA GLN A 145 3.84 9.22 12.47
C GLN A 145 4.63 8.25 13.34
N ASN A 146 5.44 8.76 14.24
CA ASN A 146 6.00 7.94 15.31
C ASN A 146 4.91 7.81 16.37
N LEU A 147 4.09 6.76 16.30
CA LEU A 147 3.34 6.31 17.46
C LEU A 147 4.40 5.71 18.40
N GLY A 148 4.88 6.52 19.35
CA GLY A 148 5.95 6.15 20.26
C GLY A 148 5.49 5.09 21.24
N VAL A 149 5.50 3.82 20.82
CA VAL A 149 5.31 2.70 21.73
C VAL A 149 6.67 2.38 22.38
N PRO A 150 6.77 2.18 23.71
CA PRO A 150 8.04 1.90 24.40
C PRO A 150 8.75 0.61 23.96
N THR A 151 8.18 -0.14 23.03
CA THR A 151 8.59 -1.49 22.61
C THR A 151 9.61 -1.51 21.47
N GLY A 152 10.04 -0.34 20.95
CA GLY A 152 10.96 -0.27 19.80
C GLY A 152 10.32 -0.63 18.45
N LEU A 153 8.98 -0.72 18.42
CA LEU A 153 8.14 -1.00 17.26
C LEU A 153 7.65 0.30 16.62
N LEU A 154 7.86 0.48 15.32
CA LEU A 154 7.39 1.65 14.58
C LEU A 154 6.09 1.32 13.82
N HIS A 155 5.00 2.02 14.15
CA HIS A 155 3.75 1.94 13.38
C HIS A 155 3.66 3.09 12.38
N VAL A 156 3.47 2.78 11.11
CA VAL A 156 3.37 3.79 10.05
C VAL A 156 2.01 3.68 9.36
N PRO A 157 1.11 4.67 9.51
CA PRO A 157 -0.11 4.73 8.73
C PRO A 157 0.21 5.13 7.30
N VAL A 158 -0.39 4.44 6.33
CA VAL A 158 -0.17 4.67 4.90
C VAL A 158 -1.51 4.82 4.20
N LYS A 159 -1.61 5.84 3.33
CA LYS A 159 -2.70 5.97 2.38
C LYS A 159 -2.19 5.61 0.99
N ILE A 160 -2.72 4.51 0.43
CA ILE A 160 -2.43 4.12 -0.96
C ILE A 160 -3.70 4.30 -1.77
N LYS A 161 -3.65 5.19 -2.77
CA LYS A 161 -4.71 5.35 -3.77
C LYS A 161 -4.19 4.93 -5.14
N PHE A 162 -4.95 4.06 -5.80
CA PHE A 162 -4.73 3.68 -7.19
C PHE A 162 -5.76 4.43 -8.03
N ASP A 163 -5.43 5.65 -8.43
CA ASP A 163 -6.31 6.45 -9.30
C ASP A 163 -6.16 5.98 -10.75
N TYR A 164 -7.21 5.36 -11.27
CA TYR A 164 -7.36 5.05 -12.69
C TYR A 164 -7.90 6.32 -13.35
N ARG A 165 -7.05 7.01 -14.13
CA ARG A 165 -7.50 8.10 -14.99
C ARG A 165 -8.14 7.54 -16.25
#